data_AF-A0A918JSM2-F1
#
_entry.id   AF-A0A918JSM2-F1
#
_cell.length_a   1.000
_cell.length_b   1.000
_cell.length_c   1.000
_cell.angle_alpha   90.00
_cell.angle_beta   90.00
_cell.angle_gamma   90.00
#
_symmetry.space_group_name_H-M   'P 1'
#
loop_
_entity.id
_entity.type
_entity.pdbx_description
1 polymer ?
#
loop_
_entity_poly.entity_id
_entity_poly.type
_entity_poly.pdbx_seq_one_letter_code
_entity_poly.pdbx_strand_id
1 'polypeptide(L)'
;MYFLIKAWLTITVENFLDTGLPDNINIEYSDLNTEWINGNVSIQKPVIHFYSKDSLHYTKIKLEELSVLRFEYLPYITKKNIRISNVTLKEPEIYKYSNTNISSISKKSIKNPGFSSFNINELTIQNGKISVFEKPSNTLKLDIKKFNIKITDFGTDNHTLLKKIPFRYHNINANFKKLNVILNQFDNLIIDDIYFDKNNVLAKKVEIKTKYDKRNLSNKIQTERDHVYLSIPVLELYNYHYYSNNKGNLFFKADSSKIKQPILELYRDKLIPDNKTYKPLYGKMLKQLNFNIHIPKIEVIDGFVGYEELVHYHTEAGRIYFENINTSIALSSANKKNENIKINSSAVFMGEAAVALDLRFKTETTQDNFTASGSFKNFTSKSINSFLENNLRSRAKGKVSEAYFTISGNDKRSIGDMKMKYQDFEFVILKKDALKINKTFTALANLLVNDGSKTDSNGYRFGKIEIERDQTKSFFNFLWISIRDGLKDVVAGNGKK
;
A
#
# COMPACT_ATOMS: atom_id res chain seq x y z
N MET A 1 55.43 8.59 24.47
CA MET A 1 54.05 8.14 24.76
C MET A 1 53.05 8.65 23.72
N TYR A 2 52.96 9.97 23.47
CA TYR A 2 52.12 10.59 22.41
C TYR A 2 52.17 9.89 21.05
N PHE A 3 53.37 9.78 20.46
CA PHE A 3 53.57 9.18 19.13
C PHE A 3 53.19 7.69 19.08
N LEU A 4 53.41 6.95 20.18
CA LEU A 4 53.09 5.52 20.25
C LEU A 4 51.58 5.28 20.26
N ILE A 5 50.80 6.12 20.95
CA ILE A 5 49.34 5.98 21.00
C ILE A 5 48.71 6.40 19.66
N LYS A 6 49.19 7.48 19.03
CA LYS A 6 48.74 7.89 17.69
C LYS A 6 49.05 6.82 16.65
N ALA A 7 50.27 6.29 16.63
CA ALA A 7 50.67 5.21 15.74
C ALA A 7 49.84 3.96 16.01
N TRP A 8 49.65 3.58 17.28
CA TRP A 8 48.82 2.44 17.67
C TRP A 8 47.37 2.58 17.20
N LEU A 9 46.72 3.75 17.37
CA LEU A 9 45.36 3.98 16.88
C LEU A 9 45.29 3.87 15.36
N THR A 10 46.21 4.51 14.64
CA THR A 10 46.26 4.47 13.18
C THR A 10 46.41 3.03 12.68
N ILE A 11 47.41 2.32 13.19
CA ILE A 11 47.67 0.90 12.88
C ILE A 11 46.48 0.01 13.28
N THR A 12 45.82 0.29 14.41
CA THR A 12 44.65 -0.51 14.85
C THR A 12 43.48 -0.32 13.91
N VAL A 13 43.23 0.91 13.44
CA VAL A 13 42.18 1.20 12.47
C VAL A 13 42.53 0.60 11.11
N GLU A 14 43.76 0.81 10.61
CA GLU A 14 44.25 0.20 9.36
C GLU A 14 44.12 -1.32 9.39
N ASN A 15 44.64 -1.99 10.42
CA ASN A 15 44.52 -3.44 10.57
C ASN A 15 43.06 -3.90 10.64
N PHE A 16 42.18 -3.14 11.29
CA PHE A 16 40.75 -3.47 11.33
C PHE A 16 40.10 -3.36 9.94
N LEU A 17 40.42 -2.32 9.17
CA LEU A 17 39.92 -2.12 7.82
C LEU A 17 40.46 -3.19 6.86
N ASP A 18 41.72 -3.62 7.03
CA ASP A 18 42.38 -4.59 6.15
C ASP A 18 42.02 -6.05 6.47
N THR A 19 41.96 -6.41 7.76
CA THR A 19 41.87 -7.81 8.21
C THR A 19 40.74 -8.09 9.19
N GLY A 20 40.16 -7.05 9.79
CA GLY A 20 39.10 -7.17 10.80
C GLY A 20 37.69 -7.22 10.22
N LEU A 21 37.50 -6.80 8.98
CA LEU A 21 36.21 -6.85 8.30
C LEU A 21 35.89 -8.29 7.87
N PRO A 22 34.60 -8.70 7.90
CA PRO A 22 34.18 -9.97 7.33
C PRO A 22 34.59 -10.11 5.86
N ASP A 23 34.97 -11.30 5.42
CA ASP A 23 35.42 -11.61 4.04
C ASP A 23 34.48 -11.11 2.92
N ASN A 24 33.23 -10.80 3.26
CA ASN A 24 32.20 -10.32 2.34
C ASN A 24 32.05 -8.78 2.33
N ILE A 25 32.95 -8.06 3.00
CA ILE A 25 33.03 -6.61 3.06
C ILE A 25 34.45 -6.21 2.66
N ASN A 26 34.57 -5.38 1.64
CA ASN A 26 35.82 -4.71 1.27
C ASN A 26 35.63 -3.20 1.39
N ILE A 27 36.67 -2.48 1.80
CA ILE A 27 36.67 -1.03 1.89
C ILE A 27 37.92 -0.45 1.22
N GLU A 28 37.71 0.53 0.36
CA GLU A 28 38.76 1.35 -0.25
C GLU A 28 38.59 2.79 0.28
N TYR A 29 39.67 3.53 0.48
CA TYR A 29 39.61 4.92 0.95
C TYR A 29 40.80 5.73 0.43
N SER A 30 40.64 7.06 0.38
CA SER A 30 41.70 7.95 -0.12
C SER A 30 42.66 8.43 0.96
N ASP A 31 42.14 8.66 2.17
CA ASP A 31 42.92 9.14 3.30
C ASP A 31 42.26 8.72 4.62
N LEU A 32 43.10 8.53 5.64
CA LEU A 32 42.72 8.14 7.01
C LEU A 32 43.37 9.11 8.00
N ASN A 33 42.55 9.95 8.62
CA ASN A 33 42.97 10.89 9.63
C ASN A 33 42.58 10.39 11.02
N THR A 34 43.56 10.31 11.92
CA THR A 34 43.34 9.90 13.31
C THR A 34 43.83 10.96 14.31
N GLU A 35 42.98 11.27 15.28
CA GLU A 35 43.29 12.17 16.40
C GLU A 35 43.04 11.41 17.70
N TRP A 36 44.12 11.11 18.40
CA TRP A 36 44.14 10.07 19.44
C TRP A 36 43.69 10.56 20.83
N ILE A 37 43.75 11.86 21.11
CA ILE A 37 43.41 12.40 22.43
C ILE A 37 41.93 12.17 22.70
N ASN A 38 41.10 12.41 21.67
CA ASN A 38 39.67 12.21 21.75
C ASN A 38 39.19 10.97 20.98
N GLY A 39 40.06 10.12 20.44
CA GLY A 39 39.64 8.96 19.64
C GLY A 39 38.76 9.31 18.45
N ASN A 40 39.15 10.36 17.73
CA ASN A 40 38.49 10.77 16.51
C ASN A 40 39.17 10.11 15.30
N VAL A 41 38.37 9.60 14.38
CA VAL A 41 38.80 8.98 13.13
C VAL A 41 37.96 9.58 12.00
N SER A 42 38.58 10.01 10.92
CA SER A 42 37.92 10.49 9.71
C SER A 42 38.51 9.77 8.51
N ILE A 43 37.64 9.12 7.74
CA ILE A 43 37.99 8.41 6.51
C ILE A 43 37.42 9.20 5.34
N GLN A 44 38.29 9.62 4.43
CA GLN A 44 37.93 10.45 3.28
C GLN A 44 37.67 9.59 2.04
N LYS A 45 36.54 9.87 1.38
CA LYS A 45 36.06 9.18 0.18
C LYS A 45 36.04 7.65 0.27
N PRO A 46 35.54 7.04 1.37
CA PRO A 46 35.49 5.59 1.45
C PRO A 46 34.50 5.00 0.45
N VAL A 47 34.87 3.87 -0.13
CA VAL A 47 34.06 3.05 -1.01
C VAL A 47 33.95 1.66 -0.39
N ILE A 48 32.76 1.33 0.10
CA ILE A 48 32.47 0.06 0.77
C ILE A 48 31.74 -0.86 -0.20
N HIS A 49 32.27 -2.05 -0.37
CA HIS A 49 31.72 -3.13 -1.18
C HIS A 49 31.22 -4.24 -0.26
N PHE A 50 29.90 -4.47 -0.24
CA PHE A 50 29.27 -5.57 0.49
C PHE A 50 28.72 -6.60 -0.48
N TYR A 51 29.18 -7.84 -0.36
CA TYR A 51 28.65 -8.99 -1.09
C TYR A 51 27.82 -9.83 -0.12
N SER A 52 26.60 -10.21 -0.50
CA SER A 52 25.86 -11.22 0.27
C SER A 52 26.52 -12.58 0.10
N LYS A 53 26.40 -13.44 1.11
CA LYS A 53 27.02 -14.77 1.11
C LYS A 53 26.49 -15.71 0.03
N ASP A 54 25.29 -15.45 -0.47
CA ASP A 54 24.66 -16.16 -1.58
C ASP A 54 25.07 -15.56 -2.95
N SER A 55 25.89 -14.51 -2.96
CA SER A 55 26.31 -13.74 -4.14
C SER A 55 25.15 -13.13 -4.95
N LEU A 56 23.94 -13.09 -4.39
CA LEU A 56 22.74 -12.58 -5.06
C LEU A 56 22.58 -11.08 -4.93
N HIS A 57 23.15 -10.52 -3.87
CA HIS A 57 23.07 -9.12 -3.55
C HIS A 57 24.46 -8.53 -3.44
N TYR A 58 24.65 -7.43 -4.12
CA TYR A 58 25.87 -6.64 -4.03
C TYR A 58 25.47 -5.20 -3.71
N THR A 59 26.10 -4.62 -2.71
CA THR A 59 25.87 -3.22 -2.31
C THR A 59 27.18 -2.48 -2.36
N LYS A 60 27.22 -1.38 -3.11
CA LYS A 60 28.32 -0.42 -3.13
C LYS A 60 27.89 0.84 -2.41
N ILE A 61 28.67 1.31 -1.45
CA ILE A 61 28.42 2.56 -0.72
C ILE A 61 29.62 3.46 -0.95
N LYS A 62 29.41 4.59 -1.62
CA LYS A 62 30.42 5.66 -1.70
C LYS A 62 30.05 6.72 -0.68
N LEU A 63 31.00 7.28 0.05
CA LEU A 63 30.76 8.42 0.92
C LEU A 63 31.74 9.54 0.57
N GLU A 64 31.41 10.79 0.91
CA GLU A 64 32.43 11.86 0.90
C GLU A 64 33.31 11.74 2.16
N GLU A 65 32.68 11.48 3.31
CA GLU A 65 33.38 11.31 4.57
C GLU A 65 32.65 10.32 5.49
N LEU A 66 33.42 9.48 6.18
CA LEU A 66 32.99 8.75 7.37
C LEU A 66 33.74 9.27 8.59
N SER A 67 33.04 9.92 9.52
CA SER A 67 33.62 10.45 10.76
C SER A 67 33.15 9.63 11.96
N VAL A 68 34.08 9.23 12.80
CA VAL A 68 33.86 8.59 14.11
C VAL A 68 34.48 9.50 15.16
N LEU A 69 33.68 9.99 16.10
CA LEU A 69 34.14 10.88 17.16
C LEU A 69 34.01 10.21 18.52
N ARG A 70 35.04 10.37 19.35
CA ARG A 70 35.07 9.85 20.74
C ARG A 70 34.87 8.35 20.81
N PHE A 71 35.75 7.61 20.13
CA PHE A 71 35.92 6.18 20.33
C PHE A 71 36.58 5.90 21.69
N GLU A 72 35.94 5.07 22.52
CA GLU A 72 36.49 4.67 23.82
C GLU A 72 37.42 3.45 23.70
N TYR A 73 38.71 3.67 23.90
CA TYR A 73 39.74 2.62 23.79
C TYR A 73 39.65 1.53 24.86
N LEU A 74 39.52 1.93 26.12
CA LEU A 74 39.62 1.01 27.26
C LEU A 74 38.54 -0.09 27.23
N PRO A 75 37.26 0.21 26.95
CA PRO A 75 36.22 -0.81 26.77
C PRO A 75 36.48 -1.77 25.61
N TYR A 76 37.05 -1.28 24.50
CA TYR A 76 37.37 -2.12 23.35
C TYR A 76 38.52 -3.07 23.65
N ILE A 77 39.61 -2.58 24.24
CA ILE A 77 40.80 -3.41 24.55
C ILE A 77 40.46 -4.49 25.59
N THR A 78 39.70 -4.14 26.65
CA THR A 78 39.41 -5.04 27.78
C THR A 78 38.26 -6.01 27.53
N LYS A 79 37.18 -5.56 26.86
CA LYS A 79 35.92 -6.33 26.74
C LYS A 79 35.45 -6.51 25.30
N LYS A 80 36.19 -5.99 24.31
CA LYS A 80 35.76 -5.92 22.90
C LYS A 80 34.42 -5.21 22.73
N ASN A 81 34.13 -4.26 23.62
CA ASN A 81 32.96 -3.40 23.57
C ASN A 81 33.29 -2.16 22.74
N ILE A 82 32.58 -1.94 21.64
CA ILE A 82 32.72 -0.72 20.84
C ILE A 82 31.82 0.35 21.45
N ARG A 83 32.40 1.47 21.87
CA ARG A 83 31.66 2.64 22.36
C ARG A 83 32.12 3.88 21.62
N ILE A 84 31.18 4.59 21.04
CA ILE A 84 31.42 5.75 20.18
C ILE A 84 30.40 6.83 20.53
N SER A 85 30.81 8.09 20.64
CA SER A 85 29.85 9.17 20.84
C SER A 85 29.09 9.49 19.55
N ASN A 86 29.80 9.80 18.45
CA ASN A 86 29.15 10.19 17.20
C ASN A 86 29.73 9.42 16.02
N VAL A 87 28.85 8.93 15.15
CA VAL A 87 29.21 8.42 13.83
C VAL A 87 28.47 9.26 12.79
N THR A 88 29.19 9.84 11.84
CA THR A 88 28.61 10.64 10.76
C THR A 88 29.00 10.08 9.40
N LEU A 89 28.00 9.84 8.55
CA LEU A 89 28.15 9.43 7.15
C LEU A 89 27.72 10.62 6.29
N LYS A 90 28.67 11.28 5.61
CA LYS A 90 28.38 12.41 4.73
C LYS A 90 28.23 11.97 3.28
N GLU A 91 27.12 12.40 2.69
CA GLU A 91 26.75 12.18 1.29
C GLU A 91 26.86 10.72 0.81
N PRO A 92 26.36 9.72 1.57
CA PRO A 92 26.49 8.35 1.13
C PRO A 92 25.64 8.08 -0.12
N GLU A 93 26.27 7.61 -1.19
CA GLU A 93 25.61 7.08 -2.37
C GLU A 93 25.58 5.55 -2.32
N ILE A 94 24.40 5.00 -2.05
CA ILE A 94 24.17 3.56 -1.88
C ILE A 94 23.61 2.97 -3.18
N TYR A 95 24.38 2.10 -3.82
CA TYR A 95 23.99 1.35 -5.00
C TYR A 95 23.78 -0.11 -4.62
N LYS A 96 22.54 -0.60 -4.64
CA LYS A 96 22.23 -2.01 -4.38
C LYS A 96 21.86 -2.71 -5.68
N TYR A 97 22.43 -3.89 -5.90
CA TYR A 97 22.15 -4.74 -7.04
C TYR A 97 21.58 -6.06 -6.53
N SER A 98 20.44 -6.48 -7.06
CA SER A 98 19.78 -7.73 -6.71
C SER A 98 19.67 -8.62 -7.93
N ASN A 99 20.17 -9.84 -7.86
CA ASN A 99 20.00 -10.86 -8.89
C ASN A 99 18.78 -11.72 -8.53
N THR A 100 17.75 -11.71 -9.37
CA THR A 100 16.49 -12.44 -9.14
C THR A 100 16.50 -13.86 -9.70
N ASN A 101 17.52 -14.24 -10.47
CA ASN A 101 17.55 -15.50 -11.25
C ASN A 101 18.23 -16.68 -10.55
N ILE A 102 18.47 -16.61 -9.24
CA ILE A 102 19.14 -17.70 -8.53
C ILE A 102 18.31 -18.03 -7.28
N SER A 103 17.70 -19.22 -7.32
CA SER A 103 17.03 -19.81 -6.17
C SER A 103 18.03 -20.01 -5.03
N SER A 104 17.64 -19.50 -3.86
CA SER A 104 18.36 -19.48 -2.58
C SER A 104 19.34 -20.65 -2.35
N ILE A 105 20.62 -20.33 -2.19
CA ILE A 105 21.65 -21.22 -1.65
C ILE A 105 21.78 -20.98 -0.14
N SER A 106 22.10 -22.06 0.57
CA SER A 106 22.08 -22.28 2.02
C SER A 106 22.55 -21.13 2.93
N LYS A 107 21.89 -21.00 4.08
CA LYS A 107 22.29 -20.14 5.21
C LYS A 107 23.62 -20.63 5.80
N LYS A 108 24.75 -20.09 5.33
CA LYS A 108 26.03 -20.22 6.03
C LYS A 108 26.04 -19.33 7.29
N SER A 109 26.43 -19.92 8.41
CA SER A 109 26.49 -19.29 9.73
C SER A 109 27.24 -17.96 9.71
N ILE A 110 26.74 -17.00 10.48
CA ILE A 110 27.36 -15.69 10.71
C ILE A 110 28.68 -15.95 11.47
N LYS A 111 29.85 -15.61 10.89
CA LYS A 111 31.10 -15.53 11.66
C LYS A 111 30.86 -14.45 12.73
N ASN A 112 31.18 -14.73 13.99
CA ASN A 112 31.03 -13.76 15.08
C ASN A 112 31.80 -12.47 14.70
N PRO A 113 31.19 -11.28 14.84
CA PRO A 113 31.70 -10.05 14.23
C PRO A 113 32.94 -9.45 14.94
N GLY A 114 33.71 -10.24 15.69
CA GLY A 114 34.92 -9.79 16.38
C GLY A 114 34.71 -8.85 17.59
N PHE A 115 33.47 -8.41 17.83
CA PHE A 115 33.06 -7.60 18.99
C PHE A 115 31.95 -8.29 19.79
N SER A 116 31.84 -7.96 21.07
CA SER A 116 30.82 -8.50 22.00
C SER A 116 29.57 -7.62 22.08
N SER A 117 29.75 -6.31 21.91
CA SER A 117 28.68 -5.32 21.82
C SER A 117 29.17 -4.07 21.11
N PHE A 118 28.24 -3.30 20.54
CA PHE A 118 28.51 -1.92 20.14
C PHE A 118 27.43 -0.97 20.65
N ASN A 119 27.83 0.25 20.94
CA ASN A 119 26.94 1.35 21.30
C ASN A 119 27.47 2.67 20.71
N ILE A 120 26.58 3.37 20.02
CA ILE A 120 26.82 4.65 19.37
C ILE A 120 25.78 5.62 19.94
N ASN A 121 26.22 6.68 20.63
CA ASN A 121 25.27 7.63 21.23
C ASN A 121 24.47 8.36 20.16
N GLU A 122 25.10 8.74 19.05
CA GLU A 122 24.44 9.37 17.90
C GLU A 122 25.02 8.86 16.57
N LEU A 123 24.15 8.31 15.71
CA LEU A 123 24.45 7.96 14.33
C LEU A 123 23.71 8.92 13.40
N THR A 124 24.45 9.66 12.58
CA THR A 124 23.90 10.62 11.64
C THR A 124 24.31 10.28 10.21
N ILE A 125 23.33 10.29 9.30
CA ILE A 125 23.54 10.21 7.86
C ILE A 125 23.04 11.52 7.25
N GLN A 126 23.89 12.18 6.47
CA GLN A 126 23.61 13.49 5.87
C GLN A 126 23.62 13.39 4.35
N ASN A 127 22.57 13.90 3.70
CA ASN A 127 22.45 14.02 2.24
C ASN A 127 22.68 12.71 1.46
N GLY A 128 22.26 11.58 2.00
CA GLY A 128 22.45 10.28 1.34
C GLY A 128 21.53 10.08 0.13
N LYS A 129 21.90 9.16 -0.77
CA LYS A 129 21.12 8.71 -1.93
C LYS A 129 21.06 7.19 -1.97
N ILE A 130 19.96 6.63 -2.46
CA ILE A 130 19.82 5.17 -2.64
C ILE A 130 19.33 4.88 -4.05
N SER A 131 20.00 3.98 -4.75
CA SER A 131 19.54 3.44 -6.04
C SER A 131 19.64 1.92 -6.02
N VAL A 132 18.53 1.24 -6.31
CA VAL A 132 18.43 -0.22 -6.31
C VAL A 132 18.15 -0.72 -7.73
N PHE A 133 19.01 -1.60 -8.21
CA PHE A 133 18.98 -2.18 -9.55
C PHE A 133 18.66 -3.67 -9.51
N GLU A 134 17.86 -4.11 -10.47
CA GLU A 134 17.64 -5.53 -10.76
C GLU A 134 18.66 -6.00 -11.81
N LYS A 135 19.36 -7.10 -11.55
CA LYS A 135 20.23 -7.79 -12.51
C LYS A 135 19.48 -8.99 -13.12
N PRO A 136 19.72 -9.33 -14.39
CA PRO A 136 20.75 -8.77 -15.29
C PRO A 136 20.32 -7.53 -16.09
N SER A 137 19.03 -7.16 -16.05
CA SER A 137 18.49 -6.07 -16.88
C SER A 137 19.07 -4.68 -16.55
N ASN A 138 19.72 -4.54 -15.39
CA ASN A 138 20.20 -3.28 -14.82
C ASN A 138 19.09 -2.22 -14.70
N THR A 139 17.86 -2.68 -14.48
CA THR A 139 16.69 -1.78 -14.35
C THR A 139 16.68 -1.17 -12.96
N LEU A 140 16.61 0.16 -12.87
CA LEU A 140 16.43 0.89 -11.62
C LEU A 140 15.02 0.64 -11.05
N LYS A 141 14.92 -0.09 -9.94
CA LYS A 141 13.64 -0.47 -9.29
C LYS A 141 13.23 0.48 -8.18
N LEU A 142 14.21 1.05 -7.48
CA LEU A 142 13.96 1.99 -6.39
C LEU A 142 15.02 3.07 -6.42
N ASP A 143 14.59 4.30 -6.17
CA ASP A 143 15.46 5.45 -6.10
C ASP A 143 14.99 6.41 -5.01
N ILE A 144 15.94 6.93 -4.22
CA ILE A 144 15.73 7.98 -3.22
C ILE A 144 16.79 9.04 -3.49
N LYS A 145 16.35 10.24 -3.90
CA LYS A 145 17.26 11.32 -4.30
C LYS A 145 17.97 12.01 -3.14
N LYS A 146 17.38 12.00 -1.95
CA LYS A 146 17.99 12.54 -0.75
C LYS A 146 17.40 11.90 0.50
N PHE A 147 18.22 11.52 1.46
CA PHE A 147 17.77 11.16 2.79
C PHE A 147 18.72 11.66 3.87
N ASN A 148 18.17 11.98 5.04
CA ASN A 148 18.96 12.15 6.25
C ASN A 148 18.35 11.28 7.35
N ILE A 149 19.20 10.73 8.20
CA ILE A 149 18.81 9.89 9.33
C ILE A 149 19.61 10.34 10.55
N LYS A 150 18.96 10.44 11.69
CA LYS A 150 19.58 10.66 13.00
C LYS A 150 19.01 9.63 13.97
N ILE A 151 19.86 8.78 14.52
CA ILE A 151 19.48 7.75 15.50
C ILE A 151 20.26 8.01 16.79
N THR A 152 19.59 7.91 17.93
CA THR A 152 20.25 8.00 19.25
C THR A 152 20.27 6.67 19.98
N ASP A 153 21.32 6.44 20.74
CA ASP A 153 21.58 5.22 21.52
C ASP A 153 21.50 3.94 20.68
N PHE A 154 22.08 3.99 19.49
CA PHE A 154 22.10 2.87 18.56
C PHE A 154 23.09 1.80 19.03
N GLY A 155 22.66 0.56 19.18
CA GLY A 155 23.56 -0.48 19.67
C GLY A 155 23.06 -1.89 19.48
N THR A 156 23.92 -2.85 19.81
CA THR A 156 23.58 -4.27 19.89
C THR A 156 24.45 -4.96 20.93
N ASP A 157 24.03 -6.17 21.31
CA ASP A 157 24.77 -7.09 22.17
C ASP A 157 24.54 -8.53 21.72
N ASN A 158 25.28 -9.47 22.30
CA ASN A 158 25.18 -10.90 21.97
C ASN A 158 23.74 -11.45 22.07
N HIS A 159 22.91 -10.93 22.96
CA HIS A 159 21.51 -11.36 23.08
C HIS A 159 20.63 -10.76 21.98
N THR A 160 20.87 -9.50 21.63
CA THR A 160 20.11 -8.75 20.63
C THR A 160 20.43 -9.25 19.22
N LEU A 161 21.69 -9.60 18.92
CA LEU A 161 22.12 -10.18 17.64
C LEU A 161 21.37 -11.47 17.26
N LEU A 162 20.86 -12.21 18.25
CA LEU A 162 20.07 -13.44 18.04
C LEU A 162 18.60 -13.15 17.71
N LYS A 163 18.13 -11.91 17.90
CA LYS A 163 16.75 -11.51 17.60
C LYS A 163 16.60 -11.21 16.12
N LYS A 164 15.35 -11.27 15.63
CA LYS A 164 15.01 -10.93 14.24
C LYS A 164 15.36 -9.48 13.86
N ILE A 165 15.37 -8.58 14.84
CA ILE A 165 15.85 -7.21 14.71
C ILE A 165 17.12 -7.12 15.57
N PRO A 166 18.32 -7.18 14.96
CA PRO A 166 19.59 -7.40 15.67
C PRO A 166 20.21 -6.11 16.22
N PHE A 167 19.40 -5.12 16.58
CA PHE A 167 19.84 -3.84 17.12
C PHE A 167 18.75 -3.18 17.97
N ARG A 168 19.15 -2.22 18.80
CA ARG A 168 18.30 -1.34 19.61
C ARG A 168 18.64 0.12 19.35
N TYR A 169 17.69 1.00 19.59
CA TYR A 169 17.85 2.45 19.54
C TYR A 169 16.83 3.11 20.48
N HIS A 170 17.10 4.34 20.92
CA HIS A 170 16.19 5.10 21.78
C HIS A 170 15.24 5.99 20.96
N ASN A 171 15.79 6.80 20.04
CA ASN A 171 15.05 7.66 19.11
C ASN A 171 15.59 7.52 17.69
N ILE A 172 14.74 7.86 16.72
CA ILE A 172 15.10 7.94 15.30
C ILE A 172 14.32 9.09 14.67
N ASN A 173 15.01 9.94 13.91
CA ASN A 173 14.44 10.97 13.08
C ASN A 173 15.00 10.78 11.66
N ALA A 174 14.14 10.67 10.67
CA ALA A 174 14.55 10.51 9.29
C ALA A 174 13.69 11.36 8.36
N ASN A 175 14.32 11.86 7.30
CA ASN A 175 13.61 12.46 6.19
C ASN A 175 14.11 11.86 4.88
N PHE A 176 13.20 11.57 3.97
CA PHE A 176 13.48 11.06 2.63
C PHE A 176 12.79 11.99 1.63
N LYS A 177 13.45 12.27 0.52
CA LYS A 177 12.90 13.08 -0.58
C LYS A 177 12.97 12.32 -1.89
N LYS A 178 11.90 12.46 -2.68
CA LYS A 178 11.74 11.88 -4.02
C LYS A 178 12.04 10.38 -4.00
N LEU A 179 11.25 9.64 -3.24
CA LEU A 179 11.20 8.19 -3.35
C LEU A 179 10.46 7.83 -4.64
N ASN A 180 11.05 6.97 -5.46
CA ASN A 180 10.43 6.37 -6.62
C ASN A 180 10.63 4.85 -6.57
N VAL A 181 9.55 4.08 -6.73
CA VAL A 181 9.56 2.62 -6.72
C VAL A 181 8.75 2.09 -7.89
N ILE A 182 9.35 1.20 -8.68
CA ILE A 182 8.62 0.43 -9.70
C ILE A 182 7.85 -0.69 -8.97
N LEU A 183 6.52 -0.58 -8.93
CA LEU A 183 5.67 -1.57 -8.25
C LEU A 183 5.48 -2.83 -9.09
N ASN A 184 5.30 -2.63 -10.40
CA ASN A 184 5.14 -3.72 -11.37
C ASN A 184 5.54 -3.23 -12.77
N GLN A 185 5.24 -4.01 -13.81
CA GLN A 185 5.58 -3.66 -15.19
C GLN A 185 5.00 -2.31 -15.65
N PHE A 186 3.92 -1.81 -15.05
CA PHE A 186 3.18 -0.64 -15.51
C PHE A 186 3.07 0.49 -14.49
N ASP A 187 3.10 0.20 -13.19
CA ASP A 187 2.82 1.20 -12.15
C ASP A 187 4.06 1.57 -11.34
N ASN A 188 4.15 2.86 -11.02
CA ASN A 188 5.18 3.42 -10.14
C ASN A 188 4.53 4.02 -8.89
N LEU A 189 5.20 3.87 -7.76
CA LEU A 189 4.95 4.60 -6.52
C LEU A 189 5.94 5.75 -6.43
N ILE A 190 5.44 6.97 -6.21
CA ILE A 190 6.26 8.18 -6.05
C ILE A 190 5.84 8.85 -4.75
N ILE A 191 6.82 9.27 -3.94
CA ILE A 191 6.57 10.04 -2.72
C ILE A 191 7.55 11.21 -2.68
N ASP A 192 7.04 12.44 -2.58
CA ASP A 192 7.89 13.63 -2.61
C ASP A 192 8.68 13.81 -1.33
N ASP A 193 8.03 13.71 -0.18
CA ASP A 193 8.67 13.82 1.12
C ASP A 193 8.10 12.78 2.09
N ILE A 194 8.98 12.15 2.85
CA ILE A 194 8.64 11.29 3.98
C ILE A 194 9.39 11.83 5.18
N TYR A 195 8.67 12.17 6.24
CA TYR A 195 9.20 12.48 7.55
C TYR A 195 8.78 11.37 8.49
N PHE A 196 9.73 10.89 9.28
CA PHE A 196 9.55 9.77 10.17
C PHE A 196 10.28 10.07 11.47
N ASP A 197 9.58 10.01 12.59
CA ASP A 197 10.16 10.04 13.92
C ASP A 197 9.85 8.73 14.64
N LYS A 198 10.18 8.63 15.94
CA LYS A 198 9.95 7.43 16.75
C LYS A 198 8.51 6.91 16.74
N ASN A 199 7.54 7.81 16.66
CA ASN A 199 6.11 7.51 16.84
C ASN A 199 5.30 7.80 15.58
N ASN A 200 5.72 8.75 14.75
CA ASN A 200 4.88 9.29 13.69
C ASN A 200 5.54 9.20 12.32
N VAL A 201 4.70 9.07 11.30
CA VAL A 201 5.09 9.17 9.89
C VAL A 201 4.21 10.19 9.20
N LEU A 202 4.83 11.07 8.43
CA LEU A 202 4.17 12.01 7.53
C LEU A 202 4.74 11.83 6.13
N ALA A 203 3.92 11.36 5.20
CA ALA A 203 4.25 11.31 3.78
C ALA A 203 3.44 12.37 3.03
N LYS A 204 4.10 13.11 2.14
CA LYS A 204 3.49 14.15 1.30
C LYS A 204 3.56 13.76 -0.17
N LYS A 205 2.47 14.01 -0.89
CA LYS A 205 2.29 13.71 -2.32
C LYS A 205 2.68 12.27 -2.65
N VAL A 206 1.96 11.33 -2.04
CA VAL A 206 2.07 9.91 -2.37
C VAL A 206 1.26 9.67 -3.64
N GLU A 207 1.90 9.27 -4.72
CA GLU A 207 1.26 8.93 -5.98
C GLU A 207 1.49 7.46 -6.34
N ILE A 208 0.43 6.75 -6.76
CA ILE A 208 0.56 5.52 -7.55
C ILE A 208 0.01 5.83 -8.93
N LYS A 209 0.85 5.74 -9.96
CA LYS A 209 0.41 6.03 -11.33
C LYS A 209 0.89 5.00 -12.34
N THR A 210 0.01 4.65 -13.25
CA THR A 210 0.37 3.91 -14.45
C THR A 210 1.25 4.78 -15.34
N LYS A 211 2.38 4.22 -15.79
CA LYS A 211 3.42 4.93 -16.53
C LYS A 211 3.07 5.26 -17.98
N TYR A 212 2.03 4.63 -18.51
CA TYR A 212 1.50 4.87 -19.85
C TYR A 212 0.15 5.57 -19.73
N ASP A 213 -0.17 6.45 -20.68
CA ASP A 213 -1.54 6.94 -20.81
C ASP A 213 -2.53 5.81 -21.13
N LYS A 214 -3.83 6.11 -21.00
CA LYS A 214 -4.93 5.16 -21.18
C LYS A 214 -4.84 4.37 -22.50
N ARG A 215 -4.57 5.04 -23.62
CA ARG A 215 -4.53 4.43 -24.96
C ARG A 215 -3.28 3.58 -25.16
N ASN A 216 -2.13 4.09 -24.74
CA ASN A 216 -0.86 3.37 -24.81
C ASN A 216 -0.83 2.15 -23.89
N LEU A 217 -1.50 2.21 -22.74
CA LEU A 217 -1.71 1.05 -21.89
C LEU A 217 -2.52 -0.02 -22.64
N SER A 218 -3.70 0.32 -23.19
CA SER A 218 -4.56 -0.61 -23.94
C SER A 218 -3.81 -1.33 -25.06
N ASN A 219 -2.93 -0.62 -25.78
CA ASN A 219 -2.12 -1.20 -26.87
C ASN A 219 -1.02 -2.16 -26.39
N LYS A 220 -0.64 -2.12 -25.11
CA LYS A 220 0.48 -2.91 -24.55
C LYS A 220 0.03 -4.11 -23.73
N ILE A 221 -1.21 -4.13 -23.27
CA ILE A 221 -1.75 -5.19 -22.40
C ILE A 221 -2.47 -6.25 -23.22
N GLN A 222 -2.29 -7.51 -22.83
CA GLN A 222 -3.00 -8.66 -23.45
C GLN A 222 -4.28 -9.03 -22.70
N THR A 223 -4.37 -8.66 -21.42
CA THR A 223 -5.54 -8.88 -20.56
C THR A 223 -5.88 -7.59 -19.84
N GLU A 224 -7.17 -7.39 -19.56
CA GLU A 224 -7.67 -6.15 -18.98
C GLU A 224 -7.04 -5.87 -17.61
N ARG A 225 -6.74 -4.60 -17.38
CA ARG A 225 -6.33 -4.06 -16.08
C ARG A 225 -6.72 -2.58 -16.00
N ASP A 226 -6.76 -2.05 -14.79
CA ASP A 226 -6.99 -0.61 -14.63
C ASP A 226 -5.73 0.16 -15.05
N HIS A 227 -5.94 1.27 -15.75
CA HIS A 227 -5.08 2.43 -15.65
C HIS A 227 -5.39 3.12 -14.32
N VAL A 228 -4.37 3.31 -13.48
CA VAL A 228 -4.53 3.81 -12.11
C VAL A 228 -3.83 5.14 -11.97
N TYR A 229 -4.52 6.12 -11.38
CA TYR A 229 -3.92 7.32 -10.81
C TYR A 229 -4.47 7.53 -9.40
N LEU A 230 -3.65 7.25 -8.40
CA LEU A 230 -3.90 7.58 -7.01
C LEU A 230 -2.97 8.73 -6.63
N SER A 231 -3.52 9.80 -6.07
CA SER A 231 -2.76 10.91 -5.49
C SER A 231 -3.25 11.18 -4.08
N ILE A 232 -2.33 11.20 -3.12
CA ILE A 232 -2.60 11.49 -1.71
C ILE A 232 -1.70 12.65 -1.31
N PRO A 233 -2.23 13.87 -1.17
CA PRO A 233 -1.46 15.04 -0.76
C PRO A 233 -0.77 14.83 0.59
N VAL A 234 -1.48 14.26 1.57
CA VAL A 234 -0.97 14.04 2.93
C VAL A 234 -1.45 12.69 3.47
N LEU A 235 -0.49 11.87 3.89
CA LEU A 235 -0.71 10.65 4.65
C LEU A 235 0.03 10.76 5.99
N GLU A 236 -0.70 10.59 7.07
CA GLU A 236 -0.21 10.63 8.45
C GLU A 236 -0.43 9.26 9.11
N LEU A 237 0.53 8.83 9.92
CA LEU A 237 0.46 7.64 10.75
C LEU A 237 0.95 8.01 12.15
N TYR A 238 0.19 7.64 13.17
CA TYR A 238 0.42 8.05 14.56
C TYR A 238 0.69 6.86 15.47
N ASN A 239 1.67 7.02 16.36
CA ASN A 239 2.14 6.03 17.33
C ASN A 239 2.33 4.64 16.72
N TYR A 240 3.12 4.55 15.64
CA TYR A 240 3.42 3.27 15.03
C TYR A 240 4.45 2.50 15.86
N HIS A 241 4.32 1.18 15.88
CA HIS A 241 5.27 0.28 16.50
C HIS A 241 5.42 -0.98 15.64
N TYR A 242 6.66 -1.41 15.44
CA TYR A 242 6.95 -2.69 14.81
C TYR A 242 7.75 -3.57 15.76
N TYR A 243 7.41 -4.85 15.82
CA TYR A 243 8.12 -5.81 16.67
C TYR A 243 8.03 -7.23 16.10
N SER A 244 8.85 -8.13 16.62
CA SER A 244 8.75 -9.57 16.34
C SER A 244 8.41 -10.30 17.63
N ASN A 245 7.56 -11.32 17.57
CA ASN A 245 7.39 -12.23 18.70
C ASN A 245 8.51 -13.30 18.73
N ASN A 246 8.52 -14.13 19.78
CA ASN A 246 9.50 -15.21 19.96
C ASN A 246 9.45 -16.30 18.86
N LYS A 247 8.32 -16.39 18.13
CA LYS A 247 8.17 -17.29 16.97
C LYS A 247 8.69 -16.67 15.67
N GLY A 248 9.20 -15.43 15.72
CA GLY A 248 9.69 -14.72 14.54
C GLY A 248 8.61 -14.04 13.69
N ASN A 249 7.34 -14.03 14.14
CA ASN A 249 6.27 -13.34 13.42
C ASN A 249 6.42 -11.84 13.60
N LEU A 250 6.36 -11.10 12.50
CA LEU A 250 6.39 -9.64 12.50
C LEU A 250 5.00 -9.08 12.81
N PHE A 251 4.99 -7.98 13.57
CA PHE A 251 3.80 -7.21 13.91
C PHE A 251 4.06 -5.75 13.59
N PHE A 252 3.09 -5.13 12.95
CA PHE A 252 3.01 -3.70 12.72
C PHE A 252 1.73 -3.19 13.36
N LYS A 253 1.85 -2.19 14.21
CA LYS A 253 0.74 -1.53 14.89
C LYS A 253 0.84 -0.04 14.70
N ALA A 254 -0.30 0.64 14.68
CA ALA A 254 -0.39 2.09 14.84
C ALA A 254 -1.72 2.43 15.53
N ASP A 255 -1.77 3.53 16.27
CA ASP A 255 -3.00 3.97 16.93
C ASP A 255 -3.98 4.53 15.90
N SER A 256 -3.48 5.32 14.96
CA SER A 256 -4.31 5.84 13.88
C SER A 256 -3.56 6.26 12.63
N SER A 257 -4.28 6.46 11.54
CA SER A 257 -3.79 7.06 10.30
C SER A 257 -4.80 8.05 9.74
N LYS A 258 -4.32 9.10 9.06
CA LYS A 258 -5.15 10.04 8.30
C LYS A 258 -4.67 10.13 6.86
N ILE A 259 -5.61 10.06 5.92
CA ILE A 259 -5.41 10.18 4.49
C ILE A 259 -6.26 11.37 4.05
N LYS A 260 -5.63 12.50 3.76
CA LYS A 260 -6.31 13.76 3.47
C LYS A 260 -6.37 13.98 1.97
N GLN A 261 -7.57 14.23 1.47
CA GLN A 261 -7.87 14.58 0.09
C GLN A 261 -7.30 13.59 -0.94
N PRO A 262 -7.44 12.27 -0.74
CA PRO A 262 -6.99 11.31 -1.75
C PRO A 262 -7.86 11.41 -3.01
N ILE A 263 -7.22 11.41 -4.17
CA ILE A 263 -7.88 11.33 -5.48
C ILE A 263 -7.50 9.99 -6.10
N LEU A 264 -8.48 9.16 -6.39
CA LEU A 264 -8.32 7.91 -7.12
C LEU A 264 -9.09 7.96 -8.43
N GLU A 265 -8.38 7.95 -9.55
CA GLU A 265 -8.95 7.82 -10.89
C GLU A 265 -8.58 6.46 -11.46
N LEU A 266 -9.60 5.74 -11.91
CA LEU A 266 -9.47 4.43 -12.52
C LEU A 266 -10.08 4.47 -13.90
N TYR A 267 -9.39 3.89 -14.87
CA TYR A 267 -9.91 3.70 -16.23
C TYR A 267 -9.69 2.27 -16.68
N ARG A 268 -10.73 1.66 -17.25
CA ARG A 268 -10.67 0.33 -17.83
C ARG A 268 -11.15 0.31 -19.27
N ASP A 269 -10.31 -0.25 -20.13
CA ASP A 269 -10.70 -0.61 -21.48
C ASP A 269 -11.29 -2.03 -21.50
N LYS A 270 -12.61 -2.12 -21.65
CA LYS A 270 -13.37 -3.37 -21.72
C LYS A 270 -13.34 -4.02 -23.11
N LEU A 271 -12.67 -3.41 -24.09
CA LEU A 271 -12.40 -4.01 -25.40
C LEU A 271 -11.23 -5.01 -25.32
N ILE A 272 -10.40 -4.93 -24.28
CA ILE A 272 -9.33 -5.87 -23.99
C ILE A 272 -9.90 -7.13 -23.30
N PRO A 273 -9.43 -8.35 -23.61
CA PRO A 273 -9.92 -9.58 -23.00
C PRO A 273 -9.85 -9.58 -21.46
N ASP A 274 -10.88 -10.13 -20.84
CA ASP A 274 -10.97 -10.24 -19.38
C ASP A 274 -9.79 -10.99 -18.76
N ASN A 275 -9.29 -10.48 -17.62
CA ASN A 275 -8.34 -11.20 -16.79
C ASN A 275 -9.09 -12.18 -15.87
N LYS A 276 -8.85 -13.48 -16.07
CA LYS A 276 -9.51 -14.59 -15.36
C LYS A 276 -8.79 -15.06 -14.08
N THR A 277 -7.78 -14.34 -13.61
CA THR A 277 -7.10 -14.70 -12.35
C THR A 277 -8.06 -14.54 -11.17
N TYR A 278 -8.03 -15.51 -10.24
CA TYR A 278 -8.78 -15.45 -8.99
C TYR A 278 -8.44 -14.18 -8.20
N LYS A 279 -9.48 -13.46 -7.73
CA LYS A 279 -9.37 -12.25 -6.93
C LYS A 279 -9.90 -12.52 -5.52
N PRO A 280 -9.04 -12.65 -4.49
CA PRO A 280 -9.47 -12.89 -3.12
C PRO A 280 -10.29 -11.72 -2.55
N LEU A 281 -11.21 -12.01 -1.63
CA LEU A 281 -11.84 -10.98 -0.80
C LEU A 281 -10.82 -10.33 0.15
N TYR A 282 -11.09 -9.10 0.60
CA TYR A 282 -10.18 -8.36 1.49
C TYR A 282 -9.88 -9.09 2.80
N GLY A 283 -10.86 -9.83 3.35
CA GLY A 283 -10.63 -10.70 4.51
C GLY A 283 -9.57 -11.78 4.24
N LYS A 284 -9.59 -12.44 3.07
CA LYS A 284 -8.58 -13.42 2.69
C LYS A 284 -7.22 -12.77 2.45
N MET A 285 -7.20 -11.62 1.76
CA MET A 285 -5.96 -10.85 1.54
C MET A 285 -5.28 -10.48 2.85
N LEU A 286 -6.04 -10.02 3.85
CA LEU A 286 -5.53 -9.67 5.18
C LEU A 286 -4.94 -10.88 5.93
N LYS A 287 -5.55 -12.06 5.82
CA LYS A 287 -5.04 -13.30 6.42
C LYS A 287 -3.74 -13.79 5.80
N GLN A 288 -3.56 -13.54 4.51
CA GLN A 288 -2.43 -14.03 3.74
C GLN A 288 -1.19 -13.15 3.85
N LEU A 289 -1.26 -12.03 4.59
CA LEU A 289 -0.08 -11.23 4.89
C LEU A 289 0.95 -12.05 5.67
N ASN A 290 2.22 -11.90 5.29
CA ASN A 290 3.36 -12.53 5.97
C ASN A 290 3.78 -11.79 7.25
N PHE A 291 3.02 -10.78 7.67
CA PHE A 291 3.15 -10.06 8.93
C PHE A 291 1.76 -9.72 9.47
N ASN A 292 1.69 -9.43 10.76
CA ASN A 292 0.46 -9.00 11.40
C ASN A 292 0.33 -7.49 11.36
N ILE A 293 -0.86 -6.98 11.09
CA ILE A 293 -1.19 -5.56 11.07
C ILE A 293 -2.33 -5.26 12.04
N HIS A 294 -2.24 -4.14 12.76
CA HIS A 294 -3.32 -3.62 13.58
C HIS A 294 -3.34 -2.09 13.55
N ILE A 295 -4.40 -1.52 12.97
CA ILE A 295 -4.66 -0.08 12.95
C ILE A 295 -6.16 0.09 13.23
N PRO A 296 -6.56 0.47 14.45
CA PRO A 296 -7.96 0.52 14.84
C PRO A 296 -8.70 1.71 14.21
N LYS A 297 -7.97 2.72 13.70
CA LYS A 297 -8.56 3.93 13.12
C LYS A 297 -7.75 4.47 11.95
N ILE A 298 -8.28 4.36 10.74
CA ILE A 298 -7.77 5.04 9.55
C ILE A 298 -8.88 5.95 9.05
N GLU A 299 -8.61 7.24 8.92
CA GLU A 299 -9.56 8.24 8.44
C GLU A 299 -9.18 8.69 7.03
N VAL A 300 -10.08 8.51 6.07
CA VAL A 300 -10.04 9.22 4.79
C VAL A 300 -10.92 10.43 4.92
N ILE A 301 -10.36 11.61 4.60
CA ILE A 301 -11.04 12.89 4.72
C ILE A 301 -11.09 13.53 3.34
N ASP A 302 -12.29 13.92 2.91
CA ASP A 302 -12.51 14.69 1.69
C ASP A 302 -11.92 14.05 0.41
N GLY A 303 -12.13 12.74 0.26
CA GLY A 303 -11.61 11.98 -0.87
C GLY A 303 -12.46 12.06 -2.14
N PHE A 304 -11.87 11.64 -3.25
CA PHE A 304 -12.51 11.50 -4.56
C PHE A 304 -12.18 10.14 -5.18
N VAL A 305 -13.17 9.49 -5.78
CA VAL A 305 -12.99 8.27 -6.58
C VAL A 305 -13.74 8.41 -7.89
N GLY A 306 -13.03 8.37 -9.01
CA GLY A 306 -13.59 8.29 -10.36
C GLY A 306 -13.31 6.93 -11.01
N TYR A 307 -14.30 6.40 -11.71
CA TYR A 307 -14.18 5.16 -12.48
C TYR A 307 -14.74 5.36 -13.88
N GLU A 308 -13.92 5.06 -14.88
CA GLU A 308 -14.25 5.16 -16.29
C GLU A 308 -14.12 3.81 -16.99
N GLU A 309 -15.06 3.50 -17.88
CA GLU A 309 -15.02 2.31 -18.72
C GLU A 309 -15.23 2.65 -20.19
N LEU A 310 -14.34 2.18 -21.05
CA LEU A 310 -14.51 2.17 -22.50
C LEU A 310 -15.00 0.80 -22.95
N VAL A 311 -16.20 0.74 -23.55
CA VAL A 311 -16.83 -0.53 -23.96
C VAL A 311 -17.08 -0.65 -25.47
N HIS A 312 -16.98 0.45 -26.21
CA HIS A 312 -17.17 0.49 -27.67
C HIS A 312 -16.08 1.33 -28.32
N TYR A 313 -15.58 0.88 -29.47
CA TYR A 313 -14.66 1.69 -30.28
C TYR A 313 -15.31 3.02 -30.67
N HIS A 314 -14.51 4.08 -30.70
CA HIS A 314 -14.91 5.43 -31.11
C HIS A 314 -16.06 6.04 -30.28
N THR A 315 -16.22 5.61 -29.03
CA THR A 315 -17.13 6.24 -28.05
C THR A 315 -16.36 6.84 -26.89
N GLU A 316 -16.97 7.78 -26.17
CA GLU A 316 -16.43 8.26 -24.91
C GLU A 316 -16.57 7.18 -23.82
N ALA A 317 -15.58 7.10 -22.94
CA ALA A 317 -15.66 6.22 -21.79
C ALA A 317 -16.74 6.73 -20.83
N GLY A 318 -17.71 5.89 -20.48
CA GLY A 318 -18.68 6.22 -19.45
C GLY A 318 -17.99 6.35 -18.09
N ARG A 319 -18.30 7.43 -17.38
CA ARG A 319 -17.71 7.75 -16.07
C ARG A 319 -18.75 7.77 -14.96
N ILE A 320 -18.38 7.20 -13.82
CA ILE A 320 -19.04 7.45 -12.53
C ILE A 320 -18.03 7.98 -11.53
N TYR A 321 -18.48 8.74 -10.54
CA TYR A 321 -17.60 9.23 -9.49
C TYR A 321 -18.32 9.44 -8.15
N PHE A 322 -17.52 9.42 -7.10
CA PHE A 322 -17.87 9.77 -5.74
C PHE A 322 -16.93 10.87 -5.26
N GLU A 323 -17.49 11.90 -4.65
CA GLU A 323 -16.76 13.04 -4.10
C GLU A 323 -17.11 13.26 -2.63
N ASN A 324 -16.37 14.13 -1.96
CA ASN A 324 -16.50 14.43 -0.53
C ASN A 324 -16.49 13.15 0.32
N ILE A 325 -15.64 12.19 -0.05
CA ILE A 325 -15.58 10.87 0.58
C ILE A 325 -14.97 11.00 1.97
N ASN A 326 -15.75 10.68 2.99
CA ASN A 326 -15.30 10.58 4.37
C ASN A 326 -15.46 9.15 4.85
N THR A 327 -14.37 8.52 5.27
CA THR A 327 -14.35 7.09 5.58
C THR A 327 -13.54 6.79 6.84
N SER A 328 -14.11 5.99 7.74
CA SER A 328 -13.42 5.38 8.87
C SER A 328 -13.17 3.90 8.59
N ILE A 329 -11.92 3.46 8.70
CA ILE A 329 -11.51 2.06 8.52
C ILE A 329 -10.84 1.56 9.79
N ALA A 330 -11.21 0.36 10.24
CA ALA A 330 -10.46 -0.39 11.23
C ALA A 330 -9.94 -1.67 10.57
N LEU A 331 -8.66 -1.97 10.79
CA LEU A 331 -7.96 -3.11 10.18
C LEU A 331 -7.16 -3.89 11.23
N SER A 332 -7.37 -5.19 11.35
CA SER A 332 -6.62 -6.05 12.25
C SER A 332 -6.51 -7.48 11.73
N SER A 333 -5.29 -7.94 11.44
CA SER A 333 -5.04 -9.36 11.14
C SER A 333 -4.84 -10.20 12.41
N ALA A 334 -4.60 -9.55 13.56
CA ALA A 334 -4.22 -10.21 14.81
C ALA A 334 -5.40 -10.57 15.73
N ASN A 335 -6.56 -9.93 15.54
CA ASN A 335 -7.74 -10.16 16.39
C ASN A 335 -8.51 -11.39 15.90
N LYS A 336 -8.54 -12.44 16.72
CA LYS A 336 -9.30 -13.68 16.49
C LYS A 336 -10.66 -13.70 17.21
N LYS A 337 -11.22 -12.55 17.60
CA LYS A 337 -12.51 -12.53 18.30
C LYS A 337 -13.55 -11.54 17.78
N ASN A 338 -13.30 -10.78 16.70
CA ASN A 338 -14.22 -9.78 16.15
C ASN A 338 -13.79 -9.32 14.74
N GLU A 339 -14.74 -8.76 13.97
CA GLU A 339 -14.57 -8.20 12.60
C GLU A 339 -13.19 -7.57 12.36
N ASN A 340 -12.49 -8.04 11.33
CA ASN A 340 -11.08 -7.74 11.08
C ASN A 340 -10.86 -6.57 10.13
N ILE A 341 -11.88 -6.30 9.32
CA ILE A 341 -11.96 -5.11 8.49
C ILE A 341 -13.35 -4.53 8.72
N LYS A 342 -13.40 -3.28 9.16
CA LYS A 342 -14.64 -2.49 9.24
C LYS A 342 -14.41 -1.20 8.46
N ILE A 343 -15.33 -0.87 7.56
CA ILE A 343 -15.27 0.33 6.72
C ILE A 343 -16.62 1.02 6.85
N ASN A 344 -16.61 2.28 7.29
CA ASN A 344 -17.79 3.13 7.33
C ASN A 344 -17.51 4.35 6.47
N SER A 345 -18.23 4.48 5.35
CA SER A 345 -18.01 5.51 4.35
C SER A 345 -19.27 6.33 4.12
N SER A 346 -19.07 7.60 3.80
CA SER A 346 -20.07 8.53 3.30
C SER A 346 -19.48 9.33 2.15
N ALA A 347 -20.28 9.64 1.14
CA ALA A 347 -19.86 10.40 -0.03
C ALA A 347 -21.05 11.06 -0.74
N VAL A 348 -20.76 11.87 -1.75
CA VAL A 348 -21.72 12.35 -2.73
C VAL A 348 -21.46 11.61 -4.05
N PHE A 349 -22.46 10.91 -4.56
CA PHE A 349 -22.40 10.19 -5.82
C PHE A 349 -22.88 11.09 -6.97
N MET A 350 -22.08 11.19 -8.03
CA MET A 350 -22.40 11.97 -9.23
C MET A 350 -22.80 13.44 -8.96
N GLY A 351 -22.24 14.05 -7.92
CA GLY A 351 -22.52 15.44 -7.53
C GLY A 351 -23.92 15.70 -6.97
N GLU A 352 -24.71 14.65 -6.72
CA GLU A 352 -26.12 14.81 -6.33
C GLU A 352 -26.50 13.93 -5.13
N ALA A 353 -26.30 12.62 -5.24
CA ALA A 353 -26.90 11.67 -4.30
C ALA A 353 -26.03 11.43 -3.09
N ALA A 354 -26.58 11.63 -1.89
CA ALA A 354 -25.89 11.27 -0.65
C ALA A 354 -25.84 9.75 -0.51
N VAL A 355 -24.64 9.21 -0.30
CA VAL A 355 -24.42 7.76 -0.14
C VAL A 355 -23.73 7.44 1.17
N ALA A 356 -24.10 6.29 1.75
CA ALA A 356 -23.45 5.72 2.92
C ALA A 356 -23.22 4.22 2.71
N LEU A 357 -22.10 3.71 3.22
CA LEU A 357 -21.70 2.31 3.09
C LEU A 357 -21.02 1.81 4.38
N ASP A 358 -21.53 0.74 4.96
CA ASP A 358 -20.88 -0.07 6.00
C ASP A 358 -20.46 -1.41 5.39
N LEU A 359 -19.15 -1.70 5.40
CA LEU A 359 -18.59 -2.99 5.00
C LEU A 359 -17.87 -3.63 6.16
N ARG A 360 -18.07 -4.93 6.33
CA ARG A 360 -17.35 -5.74 7.32
C ARG A 360 -16.86 -7.01 6.68
N PHE A 361 -15.58 -7.36 6.93
CA PHE A 361 -15.01 -8.64 6.54
C PHE A 361 -14.56 -9.41 7.78
N LYS A 362 -14.95 -10.68 7.87
CA LYS A 362 -14.58 -11.58 8.95
C LYS A 362 -13.41 -12.45 8.50
N THR A 363 -12.31 -12.46 9.25
CA THR A 363 -11.17 -13.33 8.88
C THR A 363 -11.18 -14.67 9.59
N GLU A 364 -12.00 -14.88 10.61
CA GLU A 364 -11.99 -16.16 11.35
C GLU A 364 -12.66 -17.30 10.58
N THR A 365 -13.60 -16.99 9.69
CA THR A 365 -14.34 -18.00 8.93
C THR A 365 -13.48 -18.53 7.78
N THR A 366 -13.52 -19.83 7.53
CA THR A 366 -12.92 -20.47 6.34
C THR A 366 -13.55 -20.03 5.03
N GLN A 367 -14.75 -19.43 5.09
CA GLN A 367 -15.56 -19.01 3.93
C GLN A 367 -15.33 -17.56 3.50
N ASP A 368 -14.51 -16.79 4.22
CA ASP A 368 -14.26 -15.37 3.94
C ASP A 368 -15.54 -14.51 3.91
N ASN A 369 -16.36 -14.64 4.95
CA ASN A 369 -17.65 -13.98 5.03
C ASN A 369 -17.51 -12.45 5.12
N PHE A 370 -18.45 -11.75 4.48
CA PHE A 370 -18.60 -10.31 4.57
C PHE A 370 -20.07 -9.90 4.73
N THR A 371 -20.27 -8.69 5.24
CA THR A 371 -21.56 -8.00 5.19
C THR A 371 -21.37 -6.62 4.60
N ALA A 372 -22.34 -6.17 3.82
CA ALA A 372 -22.39 -4.83 3.26
C ALA A 372 -23.79 -4.25 3.48
N SER A 373 -23.88 -3.04 3.99
CA SER A 373 -25.14 -2.30 4.05
C SER A 373 -24.91 -0.86 3.64
N GLY A 374 -25.92 -0.23 3.06
CA GLY A 374 -25.76 1.13 2.59
C GLY A 374 -27.06 1.78 2.19
N SER A 375 -26.94 3.06 1.86
CA SER A 375 -28.08 3.86 1.42
C SER A 375 -27.69 4.81 0.29
N PHE A 376 -28.66 5.08 -0.58
CA PHE A 376 -28.64 6.18 -1.55
C PHE A 376 -29.82 7.09 -1.25
N LYS A 377 -29.62 8.40 -1.19
CA LYS A 377 -30.68 9.38 -0.96
C LYS A 377 -30.67 10.48 -2.01
N ASN A 378 -31.87 10.92 -2.39
CA ASN A 378 -32.11 12.03 -3.33
C ASN A 378 -31.33 11.86 -4.64
N PHE A 379 -31.53 10.72 -5.30
CA PHE A 379 -30.85 10.39 -6.53
C PHE A 379 -31.76 10.62 -7.75
N THR A 380 -31.33 11.45 -8.70
CA THR A 380 -32.00 11.58 -9.99
C THR A 380 -31.28 10.77 -11.05
N SER A 381 -32.03 9.90 -11.74
CA SER A 381 -31.51 9.03 -12.82
C SER A 381 -30.74 9.77 -13.92
N LYS A 382 -31.06 11.04 -14.18
CA LYS A 382 -30.36 11.90 -15.16
C LYS A 382 -28.86 11.97 -14.89
N SER A 383 -28.43 11.97 -13.63
CA SER A 383 -27.02 12.10 -13.24
C SER A 383 -26.13 10.95 -13.77
N ILE A 384 -26.68 9.75 -13.96
CA ILE A 384 -25.93 8.57 -14.45
C ILE A 384 -26.16 8.27 -15.92
N ASN A 385 -27.04 8.99 -16.61
CA ASN A 385 -27.42 8.62 -17.98
C ASN A 385 -26.25 8.70 -18.96
N SER A 386 -25.31 9.63 -18.78
CA SER A 386 -24.08 9.63 -19.60
C SER A 386 -23.32 8.29 -19.50
N PHE A 387 -23.18 7.74 -18.29
CA PHE A 387 -22.58 6.42 -18.08
C PHE A 387 -23.43 5.30 -18.69
N LEU A 388 -24.74 5.28 -18.41
CA LEU A 388 -25.63 4.22 -18.90
C LEU A 388 -25.72 4.20 -20.44
N GLU A 389 -25.72 5.36 -21.07
CA GLU A 389 -25.88 5.48 -22.52
C GLU A 389 -24.61 5.03 -23.24
N ASN A 390 -23.44 5.50 -22.78
CA ASN A 390 -22.15 5.13 -23.36
C ASN A 390 -21.80 3.65 -23.11
N ASN A 391 -22.12 3.14 -21.91
CA ASN A 391 -21.65 1.83 -21.49
C ASN A 391 -22.64 0.69 -21.70
N LEU A 392 -23.93 0.98 -21.54
CA LEU A 392 -24.99 -0.02 -21.56
C LEU A 392 -26.03 0.24 -22.64
N ARG A 393 -25.89 1.31 -23.45
CA ARG A 393 -26.88 1.74 -24.45
C ARG A 393 -28.29 1.82 -23.86
N SER A 394 -28.36 2.25 -22.60
CA SER A 394 -29.57 2.27 -21.81
C SER A 394 -29.72 3.62 -21.12
N ARG A 395 -30.93 3.92 -20.67
CA ARG A 395 -31.28 5.19 -20.01
C ARG A 395 -32.19 4.90 -18.83
N ALA A 396 -31.93 5.54 -17.71
CA ALA A 396 -32.84 5.54 -16.57
C ALA A 396 -33.68 6.84 -16.55
N LYS A 397 -34.91 6.73 -16.07
CA LYS A 397 -35.79 7.87 -15.74
C LYS A 397 -36.28 7.73 -14.31
N GLY A 398 -36.86 8.82 -13.79
CA GLY A 398 -37.43 8.88 -12.45
C GLY A 398 -36.46 9.35 -11.38
N LYS A 399 -36.98 9.41 -10.16
CA LYS A 399 -36.27 9.89 -8.97
C LYS A 399 -36.34 8.85 -7.87
N VAL A 400 -35.23 8.66 -7.18
CA VAL A 400 -35.12 7.77 -6.03
C VAL A 400 -34.95 8.65 -4.80
N SER A 401 -35.98 8.68 -3.95
CA SER A 401 -35.90 9.42 -2.69
C SER A 401 -34.94 8.72 -1.74
N GLU A 402 -35.13 7.41 -1.57
CA GLU A 402 -34.32 6.59 -0.67
C GLU A 402 -34.19 5.16 -1.19
N ALA A 403 -32.99 4.61 -1.13
CA ALA A 403 -32.74 3.19 -1.33
C ALA A 403 -31.85 2.70 -0.19
N TYR A 404 -32.16 1.52 0.33
CA TYR A 404 -31.39 0.84 1.37
C TYR A 404 -31.15 -0.60 0.97
N PHE A 405 -29.97 -1.11 1.24
CA PHE A 405 -29.66 -2.52 1.02
C PHE A 405 -28.89 -3.09 2.21
N THR A 406 -29.06 -4.39 2.42
CA THR A 406 -28.25 -5.21 3.31
C THR A 406 -27.92 -6.51 2.59
N ILE A 407 -26.63 -6.80 2.49
CA ILE A 407 -26.07 -7.95 1.80
C ILE A 407 -25.19 -8.72 2.77
N SER A 408 -25.36 -10.03 2.82
CA SER A 408 -24.45 -10.97 3.47
C SER A 408 -23.91 -11.93 2.43
N GLY A 409 -22.60 -12.14 2.40
CA GLY A 409 -21.99 -13.00 1.39
C GLY A 409 -20.67 -13.61 1.83
N ASN A 410 -20.10 -14.40 0.93
CA ASN A 410 -18.83 -15.07 1.10
C ASN A 410 -18.07 -15.13 -0.23
N ASP A 411 -16.99 -15.92 -0.31
CA ASP A 411 -16.17 -16.01 -1.52
C ASP A 411 -16.92 -16.56 -2.76
N LYS A 412 -18.14 -17.10 -2.59
CA LYS A 412 -18.91 -17.79 -3.65
C LYS A 412 -20.25 -17.14 -3.98
N ARG A 413 -21.00 -16.62 -3.00
CA ARG A 413 -22.35 -16.09 -3.21
C ARG A 413 -22.72 -14.99 -2.21
N SER A 414 -23.75 -14.21 -2.55
CA SER A 414 -24.34 -13.19 -1.69
C SER A 414 -25.85 -13.32 -1.69
N ILE A 415 -26.45 -13.08 -0.52
CA ILE A 415 -27.89 -12.93 -0.34
C ILE A 415 -28.18 -11.63 0.38
N GLY A 416 -29.40 -11.13 0.28
CA GLY A 416 -29.77 -9.91 0.98
C GLY A 416 -31.14 -9.39 0.61
N ASP A 417 -31.42 -8.19 1.09
CA ASP A 417 -32.66 -7.47 0.85
C ASP A 417 -32.36 -6.03 0.48
N MET A 418 -33.22 -5.47 -0.36
CA MET A 418 -33.24 -4.07 -0.73
C MET A 418 -34.64 -3.52 -0.47
N LYS A 419 -34.71 -2.26 -0.02
CA LYS A 419 -35.93 -1.47 -0.07
C LYS A 419 -35.69 -0.13 -0.75
N MET A 420 -36.67 0.35 -1.50
CA MET A 420 -36.53 1.56 -2.29
C MET A 420 -37.84 2.34 -2.34
N LYS A 421 -37.74 3.65 -2.16
CA LYS A 421 -38.80 4.63 -2.35
C LYS A 421 -38.44 5.48 -3.55
N TYR A 422 -39.24 5.39 -4.60
CA TYR A 422 -38.99 6.04 -5.88
C TYR A 422 -40.28 6.53 -6.51
N GLN A 423 -40.13 7.43 -7.49
CA GLN A 423 -41.21 7.96 -8.31
C GLN A 423 -40.83 7.81 -9.78
N ASP A 424 -41.73 7.25 -10.59
CA ASP A 424 -41.62 7.11 -12.04
C ASP A 424 -40.28 6.50 -12.51
N PHE A 425 -39.75 5.53 -11.77
CA PHE A 425 -38.46 4.94 -12.07
C PHE A 425 -38.56 3.91 -13.20
N GLU A 426 -37.89 4.21 -14.31
CA GLU A 426 -37.91 3.39 -15.53
C GLU A 426 -36.48 3.12 -16.01
N PHE A 427 -36.25 1.93 -16.57
CA PHE A 427 -35.02 1.61 -17.29
C PHE A 427 -35.34 1.25 -18.75
N VAL A 428 -34.81 2.03 -19.68
CA VAL A 428 -35.10 1.94 -21.13
C VAL A 428 -33.85 1.55 -21.91
N ILE A 429 -33.94 0.59 -22.83
CA ILE A 429 -32.90 0.34 -23.83
C ILE A 429 -33.06 1.32 -25.00
N LEU A 430 -31.99 2.02 -25.36
CA LEU A 430 -32.02 3.04 -26.42
C LEU A 430 -31.89 2.47 -27.84
N LYS A 431 -31.25 1.31 -28.04
CA LYS A 431 -31.16 0.64 -29.36
C LYS A 431 -31.19 -0.90 -29.22
N LYS A 432 -32.12 -1.56 -29.93
CA LYS A 432 -32.32 -3.03 -29.94
C LYS A 432 -31.48 -3.78 -30.98
N ASP A 433 -30.67 -3.10 -31.79
CA ASP A 433 -29.98 -3.77 -32.90
C ASP A 433 -28.86 -4.72 -32.45
N ALA A 434 -28.92 -5.91 -33.04
CA ALA A 434 -28.15 -7.09 -32.73
C ALA A 434 -26.65 -6.86 -32.96
N LEU A 435 -25.87 -6.81 -31.88
CA LEU A 435 -24.52 -7.38 -31.74
C LEU A 435 -24.03 -7.11 -30.31
N LYS A 436 -23.96 -8.19 -29.50
CA LYS A 436 -23.35 -8.27 -28.16
C LYS A 436 -23.89 -7.29 -27.10
N ILE A 437 -25.20 -7.30 -26.84
CA ILE A 437 -25.70 -6.85 -25.53
C ILE A 437 -25.27 -7.91 -24.49
N ASN A 438 -24.59 -7.49 -23.43
CA ASN A 438 -24.22 -8.39 -22.32
C ASN A 438 -25.47 -9.10 -21.79
N LYS A 439 -25.50 -10.43 -21.84
CA LYS A 439 -26.66 -11.28 -21.45
C LYS A 439 -27.21 -10.98 -20.04
N THR A 440 -26.42 -10.35 -19.18
CA THR A 440 -26.81 -10.01 -17.79
C THR A 440 -27.71 -8.79 -17.65
N PHE A 441 -27.81 -7.91 -18.65
CA PHE A 441 -28.60 -6.66 -18.56
C PHE A 441 -29.91 -6.68 -19.37
N THR A 442 -30.08 -7.65 -20.28
CA THR A 442 -31.33 -7.82 -21.05
C THR A 442 -32.56 -8.05 -20.14
N ALA A 443 -32.36 -8.51 -18.91
CA ALA A 443 -33.45 -8.74 -17.95
C ALA A 443 -34.03 -7.44 -17.34
N LEU A 444 -33.27 -6.32 -17.31
CA LEU A 444 -33.79 -5.02 -16.86
C LEU A 444 -34.57 -4.29 -17.97
N ALA A 445 -34.38 -4.70 -19.23
CA ALA A 445 -34.87 -4.01 -20.42
C ALA A 445 -36.35 -4.18 -20.74
N ASN A 446 -36.98 -5.20 -20.15
CA ASN A 446 -38.39 -5.52 -20.35
C ASN A 446 -39.24 -5.18 -19.11
N LEU A 447 -38.67 -4.46 -18.14
CA LEU A 447 -39.37 -4.06 -16.92
C LEU A 447 -40.22 -2.82 -17.21
N LEU A 448 -41.45 -3.08 -17.67
CA LEU A 448 -42.50 -2.07 -17.72
C LEU A 448 -42.79 -1.59 -16.29
N VAL A 449 -42.64 -0.27 -16.17
CA VAL A 449 -42.71 0.59 -14.98
C VAL A 449 -43.99 0.35 -14.20
N ASN A 450 -43.84 0.25 -12.88
CA ASN A 450 -44.90 0.54 -11.94
C ASN A 450 -44.70 1.99 -11.46
N ASP A 451 -45.75 2.80 -11.48
CA ASP A 451 -45.81 4.22 -11.07
C ASP A 451 -45.50 4.46 -9.57
N GLY A 452 -45.16 3.40 -8.82
CA GLY A 452 -44.99 3.44 -7.38
C GLY A 452 -46.26 3.07 -6.60
N SER A 453 -47.34 2.66 -7.26
CA SER A 453 -48.64 2.34 -6.63
C SER A 453 -48.64 1.11 -5.70
N LYS A 454 -47.64 0.22 -5.79
CA LYS A 454 -47.52 -0.97 -4.91
C LYS A 454 -46.44 -0.80 -3.85
N THR A 455 -46.60 0.16 -2.95
CA THR A 455 -45.69 0.37 -1.81
C THR A 455 -46.29 -0.10 -0.49
N ASP A 456 -45.45 -0.28 0.53
CA ASP A 456 -45.91 -0.33 1.91
C ASP A 456 -46.48 1.03 2.39
N SER A 457 -46.96 1.07 3.63
CA SER A 457 -47.50 2.28 4.26
C SER A 457 -46.50 3.45 4.34
N ASN A 458 -45.20 3.18 4.22
CA ASN A 458 -44.14 4.19 4.26
C ASN A 458 -43.66 4.61 2.86
N GLY A 459 -44.20 4.00 1.81
CA GLY A 459 -43.84 4.27 0.42
C GLY A 459 -42.65 3.45 -0.10
N TYR A 460 -42.27 2.35 0.56
CA TYR A 460 -41.20 1.48 0.09
C TYR A 460 -41.72 0.29 -0.71
N ARG A 461 -40.90 -0.10 -1.69
CA ARG A 461 -40.95 -1.41 -2.35
C ARG A 461 -39.75 -2.23 -1.90
N PHE A 462 -39.92 -3.54 -1.90
CA PHE A 462 -38.91 -4.49 -1.45
C PHE A 462 -38.44 -5.37 -2.60
N GLY A 463 -37.19 -5.79 -2.53
CA GLY A 463 -36.61 -6.77 -3.44
C GLY A 463 -35.59 -7.62 -2.72
N LYS A 464 -35.48 -8.88 -3.15
CA LYS A 464 -34.49 -9.84 -2.67
C LYS A 464 -33.25 -9.79 -3.54
N ILE A 465 -32.13 -10.19 -2.95
CA ILE A 465 -30.84 -10.29 -3.59
C ILE A 465 -30.38 -11.73 -3.48
N GLU A 466 -30.05 -12.36 -4.61
CA GLU A 466 -29.39 -13.66 -4.64
C GLU A 466 -28.45 -13.75 -5.84
N ILE A 467 -27.15 -13.71 -5.58
CA ILE A 467 -26.13 -13.65 -6.64
C ILE A 467 -24.97 -14.62 -6.36
N GLU A 468 -24.59 -15.35 -7.40
CA GLU A 468 -23.32 -16.08 -7.46
C GLU A 468 -22.18 -15.15 -7.88
N ARG A 469 -21.03 -15.32 -7.22
CA ARG A 469 -19.86 -14.48 -7.45
C ARG A 469 -19.02 -15.01 -8.59
N ASP A 470 -18.71 -14.15 -9.54
CA ASP A 470 -17.54 -14.33 -10.41
C ASP A 470 -16.26 -13.99 -9.63
N GLN A 471 -15.51 -15.03 -9.23
CA GLN A 471 -14.28 -14.88 -8.45
C GLN A 471 -13.11 -14.27 -9.23
N THR A 472 -13.26 -14.06 -10.55
CA THR A 472 -12.28 -13.35 -11.38
C THR A 472 -12.50 -11.83 -11.37
N LYS A 473 -13.63 -11.37 -10.82
CA LYS A 473 -14.02 -9.96 -10.72
C LYS A 473 -13.77 -9.40 -9.31
N SER A 474 -13.70 -8.07 -9.23
CA SER A 474 -13.41 -7.36 -7.98
C SER A 474 -14.57 -7.50 -6.98
N PHE A 475 -14.28 -7.26 -5.70
CA PHE A 475 -15.33 -7.17 -4.68
C PHE A 475 -16.38 -6.09 -5.00
N PHE A 476 -15.96 -4.93 -5.53
CA PHE A 476 -16.88 -3.88 -5.94
C PHE A 476 -17.79 -4.28 -7.10
N ASN A 477 -17.30 -5.07 -8.06
CA ASN A 477 -18.15 -5.66 -9.08
C ASN A 477 -19.21 -6.57 -8.44
N PHE A 478 -18.80 -7.43 -7.50
CA PHE A 478 -19.70 -8.32 -6.79
C PHE A 478 -20.78 -7.54 -6.01
N LEU A 479 -20.38 -6.53 -5.25
CA LEU A 479 -21.30 -5.64 -4.53
C LEU A 479 -22.29 -4.96 -5.49
N TRP A 480 -21.81 -4.45 -6.63
CA TRP A 480 -22.65 -3.82 -7.64
C TRP A 480 -23.68 -4.78 -8.22
N ILE A 481 -23.29 -5.99 -8.64
CA ILE A 481 -24.24 -6.93 -9.23
C ILE A 481 -25.29 -7.42 -8.23
N SER A 482 -24.95 -7.49 -6.94
CA SER A 482 -25.91 -7.76 -5.85
C SER A 482 -26.91 -6.61 -5.68
N ILE A 483 -26.46 -5.36 -5.68
CA ILE A 483 -27.36 -4.19 -5.62
C ILE A 483 -28.26 -4.14 -6.86
N ARG A 484 -27.71 -4.42 -8.05
CA ARG A 484 -28.46 -4.48 -9.31
C ARG A 484 -29.57 -5.53 -9.26
N ASP A 485 -29.32 -6.68 -8.65
CA ASP A 485 -30.31 -7.74 -8.51
C ASP A 485 -31.47 -7.31 -7.61
N GLY A 486 -31.16 -6.73 -6.45
CA GLY A 486 -32.18 -6.14 -5.57
C GLY A 486 -32.98 -5.04 -6.25
N LEU A 487 -32.33 -4.19 -7.05
CA LEU A 487 -33.00 -3.15 -7.83
C LEU A 487 -33.95 -3.75 -8.86
N LYS A 488 -33.52 -4.81 -9.56
CA LYS A 488 -34.35 -5.53 -10.52
C LYS A 488 -35.61 -6.04 -9.83
N ASP A 489 -35.48 -6.69 -8.68
CA ASP A 489 -36.62 -7.27 -7.96
C ASP A 489 -37.55 -6.19 -7.37
N VAL A 490 -37.00 -5.09 -6.86
CA VAL A 490 -37.77 -3.91 -6.40
C VAL A 490 -38.66 -3.34 -7.51
N VAL A 491 -38.12 -3.22 -8.73
CA VAL A 491 -38.81 -2.63 -9.89
C VAL A 491 -39.80 -3.64 -10.48
N ALA A 492 -39.41 -4.91 -10.61
CA ALA A 492 -40.23 -5.98 -11.18
C ALA A 492 -41.34 -6.50 -10.26
N GLY A 493 -41.09 -6.45 -8.95
CA GLY A 493 -41.86 -7.16 -7.94
C GLY A 493 -43.28 -6.62 -7.73
N ASN A 494 -44.03 -7.29 -6.87
CA ASN A 494 -45.39 -6.89 -6.49
C ASN A 494 -45.44 -5.92 -5.30
N GLY A 495 -44.29 -5.51 -4.76
CA GLY A 495 -44.18 -4.52 -3.69
C GLY A 495 -44.39 -5.04 -2.26
N LYS A 496 -44.60 -6.34 -2.05
CA LYS A 496 -44.78 -6.94 -0.71
C LYS A 496 -43.53 -7.71 -0.26
N LYS A 497 -43.28 -7.71 1.05
CA LYS A 497 -42.15 -8.39 1.69
C LYS A 497 -42.34 -9.90 1.78
#